data_AF-A0A533UI05-F1
#
_entry.id   AF-A0A533UI05-F1
#
_cell.length_a   1.000
_cell.length_b   1.000
_cell.length_c   1.000
_cell.angle_alpha   90.00
_cell.angle_beta   90.00
_cell.angle_gamma   90.00
#
_symmetry.space_group_name_H-M   'P 1'
#
loop_
_entity.id
_entity.type
_entity.pdbx_description
1 polymer ?
#
loop_
_entity_poly.entity_id
_entity_poly.type
_entity_poly.pdbx_seq_one_letter_code
_entity_poly.pdbx_strand_id
1 'polypeptide(L)'
;MTGKLYIVGVGPGHHDHMTFRAKQVIEESNTIVGYETYVNLVEDLISGKEVYRYAMTQEVERAHQCIDLAKSGKIVSLVSSGDPGIYGMAGLIYEILAEEGWDRKNGLYVEVVPGISSLNSCAALVGSPLMTDFAVVSMSDLLVPWEIIIKRVEAAAQGDYVIVIYNPSSKKRIHQLQDTRKILLKYRSPTTPVA
;
A
#
# COMPACT_ATOMS: atom_id res chain seq x y z
N MET A 1 -2.94 -28.07 11.13
CA MET A 1 -2.61 -26.80 11.82
C MET A 1 -3.12 -25.67 10.95
N THR A 2 -3.75 -24.66 11.54
CA THR A 2 -4.17 -23.45 10.82
C THR A 2 -2.92 -22.70 10.34
N GLY A 3 -2.92 -22.20 9.11
CA GLY A 3 -1.79 -21.49 8.55
C GLY A 3 -1.66 -20.06 9.09
N LYS A 4 -0.85 -19.25 8.41
CA LYS A 4 -0.60 -17.85 8.76
C LYS A 4 -0.66 -16.97 7.51
N LEU A 5 -1.13 -15.75 7.67
CA LEU A 5 -1.11 -14.72 6.63
C LEU A 5 -0.32 -13.49 7.11
N TYR A 6 0.81 -13.26 6.47
CA TYR A 6 1.61 -12.04 6.61
C TYR A 6 1.27 -11.08 5.47
N ILE A 7 0.90 -9.84 5.79
CA ILE A 7 0.70 -8.77 4.81
C ILE A 7 1.92 -7.87 4.91
N VAL A 8 2.83 -7.95 3.94
CA VAL A 8 4.23 -7.54 4.10
C VAL A 8 4.55 -6.31 3.26
N GLY A 9 4.94 -5.22 3.91
CA GLY A 9 5.56 -4.06 3.26
C GLY A 9 7.05 -4.28 3.01
N VAL A 10 7.46 -4.31 1.75
CA VAL A 10 8.89 -4.48 1.38
C VAL A 10 9.62 -3.15 1.22
N GLY A 11 8.95 -2.03 1.51
CA GLY A 11 9.54 -0.70 1.39
C GLY A 11 9.61 -0.21 -0.06
N PRO A 12 10.47 0.79 -0.35
CA PRO A 12 10.50 1.49 -1.64
C PRO A 12 11.14 0.70 -2.79
N GLY A 13 11.76 -0.45 -2.52
CA GLY A 13 12.30 -1.35 -3.54
C GLY A 13 13.69 -1.90 -3.22
N HIS A 14 14.61 -1.04 -2.76
CA HIS A 14 15.96 -1.49 -2.40
C HIS A 14 15.96 -2.21 -1.04
N HIS A 15 16.74 -3.29 -0.91
CA HIS A 15 16.79 -4.10 0.31
C HIS A 15 17.32 -3.37 1.53
N ASP A 16 18.19 -2.36 1.34
CA ASP A 16 18.67 -1.51 2.44
C ASP A 16 17.53 -0.76 3.16
N HIS A 17 16.37 -0.65 2.52
CA HIS A 17 15.16 -0.05 3.08
C HIS A 17 14.11 -1.09 3.49
N MET A 18 14.40 -2.39 3.35
CA MET A 18 13.55 -3.46 3.82
C MET A 18 13.75 -3.66 5.33
N THR A 19 12.65 -3.80 6.07
CA THR A 19 12.76 -4.07 7.51
C THR A 19 13.23 -5.51 7.75
N PHE A 20 13.97 -5.74 8.84
CA PHE A 20 14.34 -7.10 9.24
C PHE A 20 13.11 -8.00 9.41
N ARG A 21 12.00 -7.47 9.94
CA ARG A 21 10.76 -8.24 10.10
C ARG A 21 10.18 -8.68 8.76
N ALA A 22 10.18 -7.82 7.75
CA ALA A 22 9.69 -8.17 6.40
C ALA A 22 10.51 -9.33 5.80
N LYS A 23 11.85 -9.24 5.87
CA LYS A 23 12.73 -10.32 5.42
C LYS A 23 12.46 -11.64 6.15
N GLN A 24 12.38 -11.60 7.49
CA GLN A 24 12.14 -12.79 8.32
C GLN A 24 10.83 -13.52 7.95
N VAL A 25 9.72 -12.79 7.79
CA VAL A 25 8.44 -13.44 7.47
C VAL A 25 8.40 -13.97 6.04
N ILE A 26 9.08 -13.33 5.09
CA ILE A 26 9.20 -13.84 3.71
C ILE A 26 10.02 -15.14 3.71
N GLU A 27 11.11 -15.19 4.49
CA GLU A 27 11.92 -16.39 4.65
C GLU A 27 11.14 -17.53 5.34
N GLU A 28 10.31 -17.23 6.35
CA GLU A 28 9.43 -18.19 7.04
C GLU A 28 8.32 -18.75 6.13
N SER A 29 7.76 -17.91 5.25
CA SER A 29 6.65 -18.29 4.38
C SER A 29 7.04 -19.36 3.36
N ASN A 30 6.13 -20.30 3.11
CA ASN A 30 6.28 -21.29 2.03
C ASN A 30 5.53 -20.87 0.76
N THR A 31 4.64 -19.90 0.86
CA THR A 31 3.86 -19.35 -0.26
C THR A 31 3.96 -17.84 -0.30
N ILE A 32 4.24 -17.30 -1.49
CA ILE A 32 4.36 -15.87 -1.75
C ILE A 32 3.26 -15.48 -2.72
N VAL A 33 2.54 -14.41 -2.41
CA VAL A 33 1.50 -13.87 -3.27
C VAL A 33 1.74 -12.38 -3.44
N GLY A 34 1.57 -11.84 -4.65
CA GLY A 34 1.73 -10.41 -4.85
C GLY A 34 1.47 -9.95 -6.28
N TYR A 35 1.48 -8.63 -6.46
CA TYR A 35 1.59 -8.04 -7.79
C TYR A 35 2.97 -8.33 -8.37
N GLU A 36 3.07 -8.73 -9.63
CA GLU A 36 4.32 -9.17 -10.27
C GLU A 36 5.50 -8.23 -10.00
N THR A 37 5.30 -6.92 -10.12
CA THR A 37 6.37 -5.93 -9.88
C THR A 37 6.90 -5.99 -8.44
N TYR A 38 6.04 -6.27 -7.45
CA TYR A 38 6.43 -6.32 -6.05
C TYR A 38 7.09 -7.65 -5.69
N VAL A 39 6.63 -8.75 -6.30
CA VAL A 39 7.27 -10.06 -6.14
C VAL A 39 8.71 -10.02 -6.67
N ASN A 40 8.93 -9.33 -7.80
CA ASN A 40 10.28 -9.16 -8.37
C ASN A 40 11.28 -8.45 -7.42
N LEU A 41 10.80 -7.65 -6.47
CA LEU A 41 11.66 -6.95 -5.49
C LEU A 41 12.28 -7.91 -4.45
N VAL A 42 11.72 -9.10 -4.31
CA VAL A 42 12.10 -10.09 -3.30
C VAL A 42 12.48 -11.44 -3.93
N GLU A 43 12.80 -11.45 -5.23
CA GLU A 43 13.06 -12.68 -5.99
C GLU A 43 14.17 -13.55 -5.36
N ASP A 44 15.19 -12.91 -4.80
CA ASP A 44 16.32 -13.55 -4.11
C ASP A 44 15.92 -14.22 -2.78
N LEU A 45 14.81 -13.80 -2.16
CA LEU A 45 14.31 -14.34 -0.89
C LEU A 45 13.32 -15.49 -1.06
N ILE A 46 12.86 -15.75 -2.29
CA ILE A 46 11.70 -16.62 -2.55
C ILE A 46 12.02 -17.91 -3.31
N SER A 47 13.30 -18.21 -3.50
CA SER A 47 13.74 -19.45 -4.16
C SER A 47 13.19 -20.70 -3.44
N GLY A 48 12.62 -21.63 -4.22
CA GLY A 48 12.04 -22.87 -3.71
C GLY A 48 10.66 -22.74 -3.04
N LYS A 49 10.07 -21.55 -3.02
CA LYS A 49 8.72 -21.30 -2.50
C LYS A 49 7.67 -21.41 -3.62
N GLU A 50 6.42 -21.60 -3.24
CA GLU A 50 5.28 -21.48 -4.16
C GLU A 50 4.97 -20.00 -4.38
N VAL A 51 4.89 -19.54 -5.63
CA VAL A 51 4.75 -18.12 -5.96
C VAL A 51 3.55 -17.86 -6.86
N TYR A 52 2.62 -17.03 -6.39
CA TYR A 52 1.46 -16.56 -7.13
C TYR A 52 1.65 -15.09 -7.53
N ARG A 53 1.79 -14.87 -8.85
CA ARG A 53 1.99 -13.54 -9.44
C ARG A 53 0.70 -13.07 -10.09
N TYR A 54 0.25 -11.89 -9.70
CA TYR A 54 -0.95 -11.25 -10.25
C TYR A 54 -0.60 -10.07 -11.14
N ALA A 55 -1.50 -9.76 -12.08
CA ALA A 55 -1.53 -8.49 -12.77
C ALA A 55 -2.19 -7.39 -11.91
N MET A 56 -2.14 -6.16 -12.40
CA MET A 56 -2.85 -5.03 -11.78
C MET A 56 -4.37 -5.26 -11.89
N THR A 57 -5.18 -4.68 -11.00
CA THR A 57 -6.67 -4.74 -10.96
C THR A 57 -7.31 -6.05 -10.47
N GLN A 58 -6.51 -6.97 -9.92
CA GLN A 58 -6.98 -8.25 -9.34
C GLN A 58 -6.84 -8.26 -7.81
N GLU A 59 -7.03 -7.13 -7.14
CA GLU A 59 -6.84 -7.00 -5.70
C GLU A 59 -7.78 -7.94 -4.91
N VAL A 60 -9.06 -7.97 -5.25
CA VAL A 60 -10.07 -8.81 -4.55
C VAL A 60 -9.77 -10.30 -4.71
N GLU A 61 -9.53 -10.74 -5.93
CA GLU A 61 -9.17 -12.14 -6.22
C GLU A 61 -7.90 -12.57 -5.47
N ARG A 62 -6.86 -11.72 -5.50
CA ARG A 62 -5.61 -11.95 -4.78
C ARG A 62 -5.83 -12.04 -3.28
N ALA A 63 -6.70 -11.21 -2.72
CA ALA A 63 -7.01 -11.20 -1.30
C ALA A 63 -7.71 -12.51 -0.87
N HIS A 64 -8.74 -12.96 -1.60
CA HIS A 64 -9.39 -14.24 -1.34
C HIS A 64 -8.40 -15.42 -1.43
N GLN A 65 -7.56 -15.45 -2.47
CA GLN A 65 -6.58 -16.52 -2.62
C GLN A 65 -5.61 -16.59 -1.42
N CYS A 66 -5.13 -15.45 -0.92
CA CYS A 66 -4.25 -15.41 0.26
C CYS A 66 -4.92 -16.00 1.49
N ILE A 67 -6.18 -15.64 1.72
CA ILE A 67 -6.98 -16.12 2.86
C ILE A 67 -7.21 -17.63 2.75
N ASP A 68 -7.60 -18.12 1.57
CA ASP A 68 -7.86 -19.54 1.33
C ASP A 68 -6.60 -20.40 1.50
N LEU A 69 -5.47 -19.95 0.94
CA LEU A 69 -4.17 -20.63 1.10
C LEU A 69 -3.78 -20.70 2.58
N ALA A 70 -3.94 -19.61 3.33
CA ALA A 70 -3.61 -19.58 4.75
C ALA A 70 -4.56 -20.46 5.59
N LYS A 71 -5.87 -20.45 5.29
CA LYS A 71 -6.86 -21.37 5.88
C LYS A 71 -6.55 -22.84 5.57
N SER A 72 -5.97 -23.13 4.42
CA SER A 72 -5.53 -24.50 4.05
C SER A 72 -4.28 -24.99 4.81
N GLY A 73 -3.67 -24.14 5.65
CA GLY A 73 -2.53 -24.50 6.49
C GLY A 73 -1.19 -23.93 6.03
N LYS A 74 -1.15 -23.15 4.94
CA LYS A 74 0.09 -22.56 4.41
C LYS A 74 0.53 -21.33 5.21
N ILE A 75 1.83 -21.01 5.14
CA ILE A 75 2.38 -19.76 5.67
C ILE A 75 2.56 -18.84 4.48
N VAL A 76 1.68 -17.84 4.37
CA VAL A 76 1.53 -16.99 3.20
C VAL A 76 2.09 -15.60 3.48
N SER A 77 2.98 -15.11 2.62
CA SER A 77 3.35 -13.69 2.57
C SER A 77 2.72 -13.02 1.36
N LEU A 78 1.77 -12.11 1.62
CA LEU A 78 1.22 -11.18 0.64
C LEU A 78 2.13 -9.93 0.56
N VAL A 79 2.92 -9.83 -0.49
CA VAL A 79 3.93 -8.78 -0.68
C VAL A 79 3.31 -7.52 -1.28
N SER A 80 3.57 -6.38 -0.64
CA SER A 80 3.20 -5.03 -1.05
C SER A 80 4.43 -4.12 -1.06
N SER A 81 4.54 -3.22 -2.04
CA SER A 81 5.51 -2.12 -1.97
C SER A 81 5.13 -1.14 -0.85
N GLY A 82 6.13 -0.41 -0.35
CA GLY A 82 5.93 0.58 0.71
C GLY A 82 5.41 -0.06 1.99
N ASP A 83 4.32 0.51 2.52
CA ASP A 83 3.59 0.00 3.67
C ASP A 83 2.23 -0.57 3.23
N PRO A 84 1.85 -1.80 3.63
CA PRO A 84 0.62 -2.46 3.20
C PRO A 84 -0.66 -1.80 3.76
N GLY A 85 -0.54 -0.97 4.79
CA GLY A 85 -1.61 -0.17 5.36
C GLY A 85 -1.86 1.15 4.62
N ILE A 86 -0.94 1.60 3.77
CA ILE A 86 -1.06 2.88 3.04
C ILE A 86 -1.39 2.60 1.57
N TYR A 87 -2.69 2.69 1.23
CA TYR A 87 -3.22 2.33 -0.10
C TYR A 87 -2.80 0.94 -0.59
N GLY A 88 -2.52 0.04 0.35
CA GLY A 88 -2.13 -1.34 0.10
C GLY A 88 -3.24 -2.35 0.38
N MET A 89 -2.86 -3.61 0.55
CA MET A 89 -3.79 -4.74 0.63
C MET A 89 -4.37 -4.98 2.03
N ALA A 90 -3.82 -4.37 3.09
CA ALA A 90 -4.20 -4.71 4.46
C ALA A 90 -5.69 -4.43 4.74
N GLY A 91 -6.19 -3.28 4.29
CA GLY A 91 -7.60 -2.90 4.46
C GLY A 91 -8.54 -3.92 3.83
N LEU A 92 -8.28 -4.31 2.57
CA LEU A 92 -9.10 -5.27 1.83
C LEU A 92 -9.10 -6.67 2.48
N ILE A 93 -7.94 -7.13 2.97
CA ILE A 93 -7.87 -8.41 3.69
C ILE A 93 -8.74 -8.37 4.95
N TYR A 94 -8.66 -7.30 5.74
CA TYR A 94 -9.49 -7.18 6.93
C TYR A 94 -10.98 -7.03 6.62
N GLU A 95 -11.34 -6.36 5.52
CA GLU A 95 -12.73 -6.25 5.06
C GLU A 95 -13.32 -7.63 4.77
N ILE A 96 -12.64 -8.42 3.93
CA ILE A 96 -13.08 -9.79 3.58
C ILE A 96 -13.16 -10.67 4.83
N LEU A 97 -12.14 -10.63 5.70
CA LEU A 97 -12.14 -11.41 6.94
C LEU A 97 -13.30 -11.00 7.86
N ALA A 98 -13.61 -9.70 7.97
CA ALA A 98 -14.73 -9.22 8.77
C ALA A 98 -16.08 -9.70 8.22
N GLU A 99 -16.27 -9.70 6.90
CA GLU A 99 -17.47 -10.26 6.24
C GLU A 99 -17.65 -11.75 6.50
N GLU A 100 -16.54 -12.49 6.64
CA GLU A 100 -16.54 -13.92 6.98
C GLU A 100 -16.69 -14.20 8.49
N GLY A 101 -16.82 -13.16 9.33
CA GLY A 101 -16.95 -13.31 10.78
C GLY A 101 -15.64 -13.70 11.48
N TRP A 102 -14.49 -13.31 10.92
CA TRP A 102 -13.18 -13.58 11.51
C TRP A 102 -13.02 -12.97 12.90
N ASP A 103 -12.45 -13.75 13.81
CA ASP A 103 -12.04 -13.33 15.14
C ASP A 103 -10.52 -13.40 15.28
N ARG A 104 -9.90 -12.35 15.80
CA ARG A 104 -8.44 -12.27 15.94
C ARG A 104 -7.88 -13.31 16.90
N LYS A 105 -8.65 -13.75 17.90
CA LYS A 105 -8.16 -14.65 18.96
C LYS A 105 -8.21 -16.12 18.54
N ASN A 106 -9.27 -16.53 17.84
CA ASN A 106 -9.54 -17.93 17.50
C ASN A 106 -9.47 -18.23 16.00
N GLY A 107 -9.43 -17.19 15.14
CA GLY A 107 -9.39 -17.31 13.70
C GLY A 107 -8.00 -17.48 13.11
N LEU A 108 -7.89 -17.26 11.80
CA LEU A 108 -6.62 -17.26 11.07
C LEU A 108 -5.65 -16.25 11.69
N TYR A 109 -4.38 -16.63 11.87
CA TYR A 109 -3.34 -15.69 12.28
C TYR A 109 -3.03 -14.71 11.14
N VAL A 110 -3.24 -13.43 11.39
CA VAL A 110 -2.96 -12.35 10.43
C VAL A 110 -2.06 -11.31 11.07
N GLU A 111 -0.95 -11.00 10.41
CA GLU A 111 -0.01 -9.96 10.83
C GLU A 111 0.26 -8.99 9.67
N VAL A 112 0.09 -7.70 9.94
CA VAL A 112 0.56 -6.63 9.06
C VAL A 112 2.01 -6.32 9.44
N VAL A 113 2.94 -6.53 8.50
CA VAL A 113 4.35 -6.19 8.68
C VAL A 113 4.62 -4.85 8.01
N PRO A 114 4.99 -3.81 8.78
CA PRO A 114 5.16 -2.47 8.23
C PRO A 114 6.39 -2.35 7.35
N GLY A 115 6.32 -1.42 6.40
CA GLY A 115 7.43 -1.09 5.49
C GLY A 115 7.59 0.42 5.30
N ILE A 116 8.75 0.84 4.81
CA ILE A 116 8.99 2.27 4.55
C ILE A 116 8.15 2.70 3.34
N SER A 117 7.13 3.54 3.57
CA SER A 117 6.26 4.00 2.49
C SER A 117 6.94 5.00 1.56
N SER A 118 6.41 5.19 0.35
CA SER A 118 6.96 6.13 -0.63
C SER A 118 6.97 7.57 -0.11
N LEU A 119 6.02 7.98 0.74
CA LEU A 119 6.03 9.31 1.37
C LEU A 119 7.33 9.58 2.14
N ASN A 120 7.80 8.64 2.95
CA ASN A 120 9.03 8.78 3.72
C ASN A 120 10.26 8.72 2.82
N SER A 121 10.24 7.80 1.85
CA SER A 121 11.37 7.58 0.93
C SER A 121 11.58 8.79 0.02
N CYS A 122 10.51 9.34 -0.56
CA CYS A 122 10.58 10.57 -1.36
C CYS A 122 10.99 11.76 -0.50
N ALA A 123 10.44 11.90 0.72
CA ALA A 123 10.80 13.00 1.61
C ALA A 123 12.30 13.02 1.93
N ALA A 124 12.91 11.86 2.20
CA ALA A 124 14.33 11.75 2.48
C ALA A 124 15.22 12.19 1.30
N LEU A 125 14.76 12.03 0.06
CA LEU A 125 15.47 12.50 -1.13
C LEU A 125 15.32 14.02 -1.34
N VAL A 126 14.19 14.58 -0.94
CA VAL A 126 13.87 16.01 -1.08
C VAL A 126 14.47 16.84 0.07
N GLY A 127 14.63 16.25 1.26
CA GLY A 127 15.11 16.91 2.47
C GLY A 127 14.17 16.67 3.64
N SER A 128 13.42 17.70 4.06
CA SER A 128 12.46 17.61 5.17
C SER A 128 11.06 18.13 4.82
N PRO A 129 10.46 17.77 3.66
CA PRO A 129 9.16 18.33 3.25
C PRO A 129 8.02 17.92 4.19
N LEU A 130 8.16 16.82 4.94
CA LEU A 130 7.13 16.29 5.84
C LEU A 130 7.43 16.55 7.33
N MET A 131 8.20 17.61 7.64
CA MET A 131 8.57 17.95 9.02
C MET A 131 7.39 18.49 9.87
N THR A 132 6.37 19.03 9.21
CA THR A 132 5.17 19.61 9.84
C THR A 132 3.93 18.78 9.49
N ASP A 133 2.77 19.21 9.99
CA ASP A 133 1.47 18.61 9.68
C ASP A 133 1.29 18.37 8.18
N PHE A 134 1.04 17.11 7.83
CA PHE A 134 0.85 16.68 6.45
C PHE A 134 -0.37 15.78 6.30
N ALA A 135 -0.96 15.81 5.10
CA ALA A 135 -2.04 14.97 4.68
C ALA A 135 -1.61 14.13 3.49
N VAL A 136 -2.09 12.88 3.44
CA VAL A 136 -1.84 11.97 2.33
C VAL A 136 -3.16 11.73 1.59
N VAL A 137 -3.15 11.96 0.27
CA VAL A 137 -4.32 11.78 -0.59
C VAL A 137 -3.96 10.94 -1.80
N SER A 138 -4.89 10.09 -2.25
CA SER A 138 -4.76 9.29 -3.47
C SER A 138 -5.63 9.89 -4.56
N MET A 139 -5.09 10.01 -5.77
CA MET A 139 -5.84 10.45 -6.96
C MET A 139 -6.57 9.31 -7.67
N SER A 140 -6.56 8.10 -7.09
CA SER A 140 -7.31 6.97 -7.64
C SER A 140 -8.78 7.06 -7.28
N ASP A 141 -9.62 7.33 -8.28
CA ASP A 141 -11.07 7.39 -8.22
C ASP A 141 -11.76 6.05 -8.55
N LEU A 142 -10.99 4.96 -8.67
CA LEU A 142 -11.52 3.63 -9.00
C LEU A 142 -12.61 3.15 -8.03
N LEU A 143 -12.39 3.35 -6.73
CA LEU A 143 -13.29 2.92 -5.66
C LEU A 143 -13.82 4.09 -4.81
N VAL A 144 -13.31 5.30 -5.05
CA VAL A 144 -13.65 6.49 -4.28
C VAL A 144 -14.18 7.55 -5.25
N PRO A 145 -15.43 8.00 -5.11
CA PRO A 145 -15.97 9.05 -5.97
C PRO A 145 -15.07 10.29 -6.01
N TRP A 146 -14.89 10.86 -7.19
CA TRP A 146 -13.95 11.96 -7.41
C TRP A 146 -14.29 13.18 -6.54
N GLU A 147 -15.57 13.43 -6.29
CA GLU A 147 -16.07 14.53 -5.44
C GLU A 147 -15.57 14.40 -3.99
N ILE A 148 -15.41 13.17 -3.49
CA ILE A 148 -14.84 12.92 -2.16
C ILE A 148 -13.35 13.22 -2.15
N ILE A 149 -12.63 12.89 -3.23
CA ILE A 149 -11.20 13.20 -3.36
C ILE A 149 -10.99 14.72 -3.43
N ILE A 150 -11.79 15.44 -4.23
CA ILE A 150 -11.79 16.91 -4.27
C ILE A 150 -12.00 17.48 -2.86
N LYS A 151 -13.02 17.00 -2.13
CA LYS A 151 -13.30 17.47 -0.78
C LYS A 151 -12.10 17.28 0.17
N ARG A 152 -11.40 16.14 0.07
CA ARG A 152 -10.19 15.86 0.88
C ARG A 152 -9.04 16.80 0.53
N VAL A 153 -8.79 17.02 -0.77
CA VAL A 153 -7.75 17.94 -1.24
C VAL A 153 -8.03 19.37 -0.79
N GLU A 154 -9.26 19.87 -0.99
CA GLU A 154 -9.66 21.22 -0.62
C GLU A 154 -9.57 21.42 0.90
N ALA A 155 -9.97 20.43 1.70
CA ALA A 155 -9.84 20.49 3.17
C ALA A 155 -8.37 20.52 3.62
N ALA A 156 -7.50 19.68 3.04
CA ALA A 156 -6.07 19.70 3.35
C ALA A 156 -5.42 21.05 2.97
N ALA A 157 -5.85 21.63 1.85
CA ALA A 157 -5.39 22.95 1.42
C ALA A 157 -5.85 24.07 2.35
N GLN A 158 -7.12 24.05 2.77
CA GLN A 158 -7.70 25.00 3.73
C GLN A 158 -7.01 24.94 5.09
N GLY A 159 -6.62 23.74 5.53
CA GLY A 159 -5.89 23.53 6.78
C GLY A 159 -4.39 23.76 6.70
N ASP A 160 -3.87 24.23 5.55
CA ASP A 160 -2.45 24.47 5.30
C ASP A 160 -1.51 23.26 5.53
N TYR A 161 -1.99 22.05 5.30
CA TYR A 161 -1.19 20.82 5.44
C TYR A 161 -0.18 20.67 4.31
N VAL A 162 1.01 20.13 4.55
CA VAL A 162 1.80 19.57 3.42
C VAL A 162 1.00 18.42 2.79
N ILE A 163 0.94 18.34 1.46
CA ILE A 163 0.09 17.35 0.78
C ILE A 163 0.97 16.37 0.01
N VAL A 164 0.90 15.10 0.39
CA VAL A 164 1.51 13.98 -0.34
C VAL A 164 0.47 13.36 -1.25
N ILE A 165 0.78 13.29 -2.55
CA ILE A 165 -0.13 12.75 -3.57
C ILE A 165 0.32 11.35 -3.99
N TYR A 166 -0.49 10.36 -3.62
CA TYR A 166 -0.37 8.99 -4.12
C TYR A 166 -1.19 8.78 -5.40
N ASN A 167 -0.79 7.80 -6.19
CA ASN A 167 -1.47 7.40 -7.43
C ASN A 167 -1.76 8.57 -8.38
N PRO A 168 -0.82 9.53 -8.56
CA PRO A 168 -1.10 10.85 -9.13
C PRO A 168 -1.61 10.80 -10.58
N SER A 169 -1.23 9.78 -11.34
CA SER A 169 -1.64 9.62 -12.73
C SER A 169 -1.65 8.14 -13.14
N SER A 170 -2.30 7.85 -14.27
CA SER A 170 -2.23 6.59 -15.00
C SER A 170 -2.71 6.80 -16.43
N LYS A 171 -2.73 5.74 -17.26
CA LYS A 171 -3.33 5.80 -18.61
C LYS A 171 -4.80 6.25 -18.61
N LYS A 172 -5.55 5.96 -17.53
CA LYS A 172 -6.96 6.37 -17.37
C LYS A 172 -7.12 7.64 -16.53
N ARG A 173 -6.16 7.92 -15.63
CA ARG A 173 -6.16 9.08 -14.73
C ARG A 173 -5.27 10.19 -15.28
N ILE A 174 -5.86 11.00 -16.16
CA ILE A 174 -5.15 12.01 -16.94
C ILE A 174 -5.40 13.45 -16.48
N HIS A 175 -6.48 13.72 -15.74
CA HIS A 175 -6.88 15.08 -15.36
C HIS A 175 -6.76 15.35 -13.84
N GLN A 176 -6.79 14.30 -13.01
CA GLN A 176 -6.90 14.38 -11.56
C GLN A 176 -5.80 15.26 -10.94
N LEU A 177 -4.54 15.05 -11.32
CA LEU A 177 -3.43 15.88 -10.83
C LEU A 177 -3.56 17.36 -11.26
N GLN A 178 -4.05 17.62 -12.47
CA GLN A 178 -4.24 18.98 -12.96
C GLN A 178 -5.37 19.68 -12.20
N ASP A 179 -6.47 18.98 -11.93
CA ASP A 179 -7.59 19.51 -11.17
C ASP A 179 -7.22 19.74 -9.69
N THR A 180 -6.48 18.80 -9.09
CA THR A 180 -5.87 19.00 -7.78
C THR A 180 -5.00 20.25 -7.75
N ARG A 181 -4.14 20.46 -8.75
CA ARG A 181 -3.35 21.71 -8.84
C ARG A 181 -4.23 22.96 -8.89
N LYS A 182 -5.32 22.96 -9.67
CA LYS A 182 -6.25 24.10 -9.73
C LYS A 182 -6.89 24.39 -8.37
N ILE A 183 -7.24 23.36 -7.62
CA ILE A 183 -7.75 23.49 -6.25
C ILE A 183 -6.71 24.13 -5.35
N LEU A 184 -5.48 23.59 -5.34
CA LEU A 184 -4.40 24.08 -4.47
C LEU A 184 -4.03 25.54 -4.75
N LEU A 185 -4.07 25.97 -6.01
CA LEU A 185 -3.80 27.36 -6.40
C LEU A 185 -4.84 28.38 -5.89
N LYS A 186 -6.02 27.94 -5.43
CA LYS A 186 -6.97 28.82 -4.73
C LYS A 186 -6.48 29.23 -3.33
N TYR A 187 -5.62 28.39 -2.72
CA TYR A 187 -5.18 28.52 -1.33
C TYR A 187 -3.68 28.84 -1.20
N ARG A 188 -2.90 28.61 -2.27
CA ARG A 188 -1.44 28.68 -2.22
C ARG A 188 -0.86 29.51 -3.36
N SER A 189 0.30 30.10 -3.09
CA SER A 189 1.07 30.82 -4.11
C SER A 189 1.42 29.89 -5.28
N PRO A 190 1.40 30.37 -6.54
CA PRO A 190 1.95 29.65 -7.68
C PRO A 190 3.43 29.28 -7.55
N THR A 191 4.16 29.92 -6.63
CA THR A 191 5.58 29.64 -6.33
C THR A 191 5.78 28.66 -5.17
N THR A 192 4.71 28.04 -4.67
CA THR A 192 4.81 27.03 -3.60
C THR A 192 5.67 25.86 -4.07
N PRO A 193 6.66 25.41 -3.27
CA PRO A 193 7.51 24.28 -3.64
C PRO A 193 6.71 22.99 -3.89
N VAL A 194 7.07 22.27 -4.95
CA VAL A 194 6.56 20.94 -5.30
C VAL A 194 7.72 20.08 -5.81
N ALA A 195 7.62 18.76 -5.65
CA ALA A 195 8.58 17.78 -6.14
C ALA A 195 7.84 16.55 -6.67
#